data_AF-A0A839N8F2-F1
#
_entry.id   AF-A0A839N8F2-F1
#
_cell.length_a   1.000
_cell.length_b   1.000
_cell.length_c   1.000
_cell.angle_alpha   90.00
_cell.angle_beta   90.00
_cell.angle_gamma   90.00
#
_symmetry.space_group_name_H-M   'P 1'
#
loop_
_entity.id
_entity.type
_entity.pdbx_description
1 polymer ?
#
loop_
_entity_poly.entity_id
_entity_poly.type
_entity_poly.pdbx_seq_one_letter_code
_entity_poly.pdbx_strand_id
1 'polypeptide(L)'
;MTALSATSARANLYRLIDQVNDESEPLTITGQRGNAVLVGEDDWRAIQETLHLESVPGFTDSVRAARDEGIGAGSDKLDWRVVYARQAQKEAKKIASSGLKPRLLC
;
A
#
# COMPACT_ATOMS: atom_id res chain seq x y z
N MET A 1 13.43 9.99 13.34
CA MET A 1 14.00 8.63 13.27
C MET A 1 15.09 8.51 14.30
N THR A 2 14.83 7.74 15.36
CA THR A 2 15.73 7.58 16.50
C THR A 2 16.70 6.44 16.21
N ALA A 3 17.99 6.66 16.50
CA ALA A 3 19.04 5.67 16.26
C ALA A 3 19.68 5.22 17.58
N LEU A 4 19.86 3.92 17.77
CA LEU A 4 20.57 3.36 18.93
C LEU A 4 21.47 2.19 18.55
N SER A 5 22.49 1.94 19.37
CA SER A 5 23.44 0.86 19.11
C SER A 5 22.82 -0.53 19.29
N ALA A 6 23.33 -1.52 18.55
CA ALA A 6 22.93 -2.92 18.70
C ALA A 6 23.04 -3.44 20.14
N THR A 7 24.04 -2.97 20.89
CA THR A 7 24.21 -3.32 22.31
C THR A 7 23.06 -2.79 23.17
N SER A 8 22.64 -1.53 22.95
CA SER A 8 21.51 -0.94 23.66
C SER A 8 20.19 -1.58 23.25
N ALA A 9 20.04 -1.91 21.96
CA ALA A 9 18.87 -2.58 21.42
C ALA A 9 18.68 -3.96 22.07
N ARG A 10 19.77 -4.74 22.16
CA ARG A 10 19.76 -6.06 22.82
C ARG A 10 19.35 -5.97 24.29
N ALA A 11 19.83 -4.96 25.01
CA ALA A 11 19.51 -4.79 26.43
C ALA A 11 18.05 -4.37 26.67
N ASN A 12 17.40 -3.75 25.68
CA ASN A 12 16.06 -3.16 25.82
C ASN A 12 15.04 -3.72 24.83
N LEU A 13 15.29 -4.88 24.22
CA LEU A 13 14.56 -5.33 23.04
C LEU A 13 13.04 -5.40 23.25
N TYR A 14 12.58 -5.96 24.36
CA TYR A 14 11.14 -6.07 24.66
C TYR A 14 10.48 -4.69 24.74
N ARG A 15 11.08 -3.75 25.50
CA ARG A 15 10.57 -2.38 25.61
C ARG A 15 10.54 -1.66 24.26
N LEU A 16 11.53 -1.92 23.40
CA LEU A 16 11.59 -1.33 22.06
C LEU A 16 10.53 -1.90 21.12
N ILE A 17 10.17 -3.18 21.27
CA ILE A 17 9.06 -3.78 20.53
C ILE A 17 7.75 -3.12 20.93
N ASP A 18 7.47 -2.99 22.23
CA ASP A 18 6.26 -2.32 22.72
C ASP A 18 6.19 -0.88 22.20
N GLN A 19 7.30 -0.13 22.36
CA GLN A 19 7.41 1.25 21.91
C GLN A 19 7.10 1.41 20.41
N VAL A 20 7.71 0.59 19.55
CA VAL A 20 7.52 0.71 18.09
C VAL A 20 6.10 0.36 17.67
N ASN A 21 5.43 -0.59 18.34
CA ASN A 21 4.03 -0.91 18.05
C ASN A 21 3.06 0.15 18.58
N ASP A 22 3.34 0.76 19.73
CA ASP A 22 2.47 1.77 20.34
C ASP A 22 2.60 3.15 19.67
N GLU A 23 3.83 3.54 19.31
CA GLU A 23 4.12 4.86 18.71
C GLU A 23 3.99 4.84 17.18
N SER A 24 3.96 3.66 16.55
CA SER A 24 4.05 3.47 15.09
C SER A 24 5.24 4.22 14.46
N GLU A 25 6.33 4.36 15.22
CA GLU A 25 7.55 5.03 14.77
C GLU A 25 8.68 4.03 14.53
N PRO A 26 9.28 3.99 13.32
CA PRO A 26 10.38 3.09 13.04
C PRO A 26 11.68 3.54 13.72
N LEU A 27 12.45 2.55 14.18
CA LEU A 27 13.66 2.78 14.96
C LEU A 27 14.88 2.15 14.28
N THR A 28 15.99 2.89 14.21
CA THR A 28 17.22 2.41 13.58
C THR A 28 18.18 1.82 14.62
N ILE A 29 18.61 0.58 14.40
CA ILE A 29 19.63 -0.10 15.19
C ILE A 29 20.95 -0.02 14.43
N THR A 30 21.95 0.63 15.01
CA THR A 30 23.29 0.80 14.43
C THR A 30 24.25 -0.28 14.94
N GLY A 31 24.94 -0.93 14.02
CA GLY A 31 25.93 -1.97 14.32
C GLY A 31 27.24 -1.73 13.58
N GLN A 32 28.32 -2.38 14.03
CA GLN A 32 29.64 -2.23 13.42
C GLN A 32 29.68 -2.70 11.94
N ARG A 33 28.84 -3.66 11.57
CA ARG A 33 28.79 -4.25 10.22
C ARG A 33 27.67 -3.67 9.34
N GLY A 34 26.81 -2.82 9.90
CA GLY A 34 25.64 -2.31 9.22
C GLY A 34 24.51 -1.95 10.18
N ASN A 35 23.45 -1.37 9.61
CA ASN A 35 22.28 -0.91 10.34
C ASN A 35 21.07 -1.77 9.99
N ALA A 36 20.12 -1.85 10.92
CA ALA A 36 18.82 -2.46 10.72
C ALA A 36 17.73 -1.49 11.18
N VAL A 37 16.50 -1.71 10.73
CA VAL A 37 15.33 -0.94 11.18
C VAL A 37 14.37 -1.89 11.86
N LEU A 38 13.91 -1.52 13.05
CA LEU A 38 12.81 -2.17 13.76
C LEU A 38 11.52 -1.42 13.42
N VAL A 39 10.52 -2.17 12.97
CA VAL A 39 9.18 -1.69 12.58
C VAL A 39 8.15 -2.61 13.22
N GLY A 40 7.00 -2.06 13.60
CA GLY A 40 5.88 -2.83 14.12
C GLY A 40 5.35 -3.80 13.07
N GLU A 41 4.74 -4.91 13.50
CA GLU A 41 4.25 -5.91 12.54
C GLU A 41 3.13 -5.35 11.66
N ASP A 42 2.18 -4.65 12.28
CA ASP A 42 1.04 -4.07 11.57
C ASP A 42 1.47 -2.97 10.61
N ASP A 43 2.42 -2.11 11.02
CA ASP A 43 3.01 -1.09 10.14
C ASP A 43 3.75 -1.73 8.96
N TRP A 44 4.50 -2.81 9.20
CA TRP A 44 5.17 -3.53 8.11
C TRP A 44 4.16 -4.14 7.13
N ARG A 45 3.07 -4.73 7.63
CA ARG A 45 1.97 -5.24 6.79
C ARG A 45 1.32 -4.11 5.99
N ALA A 46 1.05 -2.96 6.60
CA ALA A 46 0.46 -1.80 5.94
C ALA A 46 1.38 -1.24 4.84
N ILE A 47 2.69 -1.20 5.08
CA ILE A 47 3.69 -0.81 4.06
C ILE A 47 3.66 -1.79 2.88
N GLN A 48 3.66 -3.10 3.14
CA GLN A 48 3.61 -4.10 2.07
C GLN A 48 2.32 -4.00 1.25
N GLU A 49 1.18 -3.82 1.91
CA GLU A 49 -0.10 -3.63 1.24
C GLU A 49 -0.11 -2.36 0.39
N THR A 50 0.39 -1.24 0.94
CA THR A 50 0.48 0.02 0.19
C THR A 50 1.35 -0.14 -1.05
N LEU A 51 2.52 -0.76 -0.92
CA LEU A 51 3.41 -1.04 -2.05
C LEU A 51 2.75 -1.96 -3.09
N HIS A 52 1.96 -2.93 -2.64
CA HIS A 52 1.18 -3.78 -3.52
C HIS A 52 0.13 -2.99 -4.29
N LEU A 53 -0.66 -2.15 -3.61
CA LEU A 53 -1.70 -1.33 -4.21
C LEU A 53 -1.13 -0.30 -5.20
N GLU A 54 0.00 0.34 -4.87
CA GLU A 54 0.70 1.25 -5.79
C GLU A 54 1.20 0.54 -7.05
N SER A 55 1.49 -0.77 -6.98
CA SER A 55 1.87 -1.55 -8.16
C SER A 55 0.70 -1.80 -9.13
N VAL A 56 -0.55 -1.64 -8.68
CA VAL A 56 -1.75 -1.80 -9.50
C VAL A 56 -1.93 -0.56 -10.39
N PRO A 57 -1.86 -0.67 -11.73
CA PRO A 57 -1.91 0.49 -12.62
C PRO A 57 -3.20 1.31 -12.45
N GLY A 58 -3.05 2.61 -12.20
CA GLY A 58 -4.16 3.55 -12.06
C GLY A 58 -4.89 3.51 -10.72
N PHE A 59 -4.42 2.70 -9.76
CA PHE A 59 -4.98 2.66 -8.41
C PHE A 59 -4.74 3.98 -7.68
N THR A 60 -3.49 4.43 -7.58
CA THR A 60 -3.11 5.70 -6.93
C THR A 60 -3.87 6.90 -7.49
N ASP A 61 -4.02 6.96 -8.81
CA ASP A 61 -4.76 8.04 -9.48
C ASP A 61 -6.25 8.00 -9.12
N SER A 62 -6.83 6.80 -9.01
CA SER A 62 -8.23 6.64 -8.58
C SER A 62 -8.45 7.09 -7.14
N VAL A 63 -7.49 6.82 -6.24
CA VAL A 63 -7.56 7.25 -4.84
C VAL A 63 -7.43 8.77 -4.74
N ARG A 64 -6.54 9.39 -5.52
CA ARG A 64 -6.38 10.85 -5.57
C ARG A 64 -7.65 11.53 -6.09
N ALA A 65 -8.22 11.04 -7.19
CA ALA A 65 -9.48 11.55 -7.74
C ALA A 65 -10.61 11.45 -6.71
N ALA A 66 -10.77 10.31 -6.05
CA ALA A 66 -11.77 10.13 -5.00
C ALA A 66 -11.57 11.10 -3.81
N ARG A 67 -10.32 11.37 -3.42
CA ARG A 67 -10.00 12.35 -2.38
C ARG A 67 -10.44 13.76 -2.78
N ASP A 68 -10.20 14.14 -4.03
CA ASP A 68 -10.52 15.48 -4.54
C ASP A 68 -12.04 15.67 -4.75
N GLU A 69 -12.76 14.59 -5.11
CA GLU A 69 -14.23 14.55 -5.16
C GLU A 69 -14.87 14.70 -3.76
N GLY A 70 -14.13 14.35 -2.71
CA GLY A 70 -14.53 14.49 -1.31
C GLY A 70 -15.52 13.43 -0.84
N ILE A 71 -15.70 13.34 0.49
CA ILE A 71 -16.51 12.28 1.12
C ILE A 71 -17.99 12.35 0.67
N GLY A 72 -18.51 13.53 0.34
CA GLY A 72 -19.89 13.72 -0.10
C GLY A 72 -20.22 13.10 -1.47
N ALA A 73 -19.20 12.79 -2.29
CA ALA A 73 -19.37 12.04 -3.54
C ALA A 73 -19.38 10.52 -3.32
N GLY A 74 -19.11 10.06 -2.09
CA GLY A 74 -19.18 8.67 -1.70
C GLY A 74 -20.60 8.11 -1.83
N SER A 75 -20.70 6.84 -2.20
CA SER A 75 -21.99 6.13 -2.22
C SER A 75 -22.23 5.46 -0.87
N ASP A 76 -23.38 5.75 -0.26
CA ASP A 76 -23.84 5.06 0.96
C ASP A 76 -24.28 3.61 0.68
N LYS A 77 -24.36 3.23 -0.60
CA LYS A 77 -24.74 1.89 -1.06
C LYS A 77 -23.56 1.23 -1.75
N LEU A 78 -23.15 0.08 -1.23
CA LEU A 78 -22.12 -0.76 -1.84
C LEU A 78 -22.77 -1.64 -2.93
N ASP A 79 -22.69 -1.22 -4.20
CA ASP A 79 -23.09 -2.07 -5.33
C ASP A 79 -21.87 -2.82 -5.89
N TRP A 80 -21.65 -4.01 -5.37
CA TRP A 80 -20.56 -4.91 -5.77
C TRP A 80 -20.59 -5.25 -7.28
N ARG A 81 -21.74 -5.11 -7.96
CA ARG A 81 -21.86 -5.38 -9.40
C ARG A 81 -21.19 -4.30 -10.25
N VAL A 82 -21.08 -3.07 -9.76
CA VAL A 82 -20.49 -1.93 -10.48
C VAL A 82 -18.97 -1.97 -10.49
N VAL A 83 -18.36 -2.50 -9.41
CA VAL A 83 -16.89 -2.59 -9.27
C VAL A 83 -16.28 -3.42 -10.40
N TYR A 84 -16.84 -4.59 -10.68
CA TYR A 84 -16.38 -5.46 -11.78
C TYR A 84 -16.72 -4.90 -13.17
N ALA A 85 -17.86 -4.22 -13.33
CA ALA A 85 -18.29 -3.70 -14.62
C ALA A 85 -17.44 -2.51 -15.12
N ARG A 86 -16.99 -1.63 -14.22
CA ARG A 86 -16.16 -0.47 -14.58
C ARG A 86 -14.76 -0.87 -15.05
N GLN A 87 -14.20 -1.92 -14.45
CA GLN A 87 -12.89 -2.44 -14.83
C GLN A 87 -12.95 -3.10 -16.22
N ALA A 88 -13.98 -3.90 -16.48
CA ALA A 88 -14.25 -4.48 -17.79
C ALA A 88 -14.48 -3.40 -18.87
N GLN A 89 -15.17 -2.30 -18.56
CA GLN A 89 -15.37 -1.19 -19.51
C GLN A 89 -14.08 -0.42 -19.81
N LYS A 90 -13.21 -0.19 -18.82
CA LYS A 90 -11.90 0.46 -19.04
C LYS A 90 -10.98 -0.41 -19.89
N GLU A 91 -10.93 -1.72 -19.64
CA GLU A 91 -10.16 -2.66 -20.47
C GLU A 91 -10.73 -2.77 -21.88
N ALA A 92 -12.05 -2.89 -22.03
CA ALA A 92 -12.71 -2.91 -23.33
C ALA A 92 -12.43 -1.62 -24.14
N LYS A 93 -12.41 -0.46 -23.48
CA LYS A 93 -12.08 0.83 -24.12
C LYS A 93 -10.60 0.92 -24.50
N LYS A 94 -9.71 0.36 -23.68
CA LYS A 94 -8.26 0.25 -23.97
C LYS A 94 -7.99 -0.67 -25.17
N ILE A 95 -8.68 -1.81 -25.25
CA ILE A 95 -8.64 -2.74 -26.40
C ILE A 95 -9.22 -2.09 -27.66
N ALA A 96 -10.34 -1.37 -27.54
CA ALA A 96 -10.93 -0.65 -28.66
C ALA A 96 -10.00 0.46 -29.20
N SER A 97 -9.21 1.10 -28.33
CA SER A 97 -8.24 2.14 -28.72
C SER A 97 -6.90 1.60 -29.25
N SER A 98 -6.56 0.33 -29.01
CA SER A 98 -5.28 -0.26 -29.43
C SER A 98 -5.28 -0.82 -30.85
N GLY A 99 -6.42 -0.77 -31.56
CA GLY A 99 -6.53 -1.19 -32.96
C GLY A 99 -6.39 -2.70 -33.20
N LEU A 100 -6.26 -3.53 -32.15
CA LEU A 100 -6.24 -4.97 -32.30
C LEU A 100 -7.64 -5.48 -32.66
N LYS A 101 -7.84 -5.88 -33.92
CA LYS A 101 -9.03 -6.64 -34.32
C LYS A 101 -8.99 -8.02 -33.65
N PRO A 102 -10.06 -8.45 -32.97
CA PRO A 102 -10.14 -9.81 -32.44
C PRO A 102 -10.02 -10.77 -33.62
N ARG A 103 -9.00 -11.64 -33.60
CA ARG A 103 -8.90 -12.74 -34.53
C ARG A 103 -9.91 -13.78 -34.07
N LEU A 104 -11.12 -13.73 -34.64
CA LEU A 104 -12.15 -14.75 -34.46
C LEU A 104 -11.56 -16.08 -34.93
N LEU A 105 -11.15 -16.91 -33.99
CA LEU A 105 -11.01 -18.34 -34.21
C LEU A 105 -12.44 -18.90 -34.23
N CYS A 106 -12.85 -19.35 -35.41
CA CYS A 106 -14.00 -20.25 -35.57
C CYS A 106 -13.79 -21.52 -34.75
#